data_AF-A0A920S4Z8-F1
#
_entry.id   AF-A0A920S4Z8-F1
#
_cell.length_a   1.000
_cell.length_b   1.000
_cell.length_c   1.000
_cell.angle_alpha   90.00
_cell.angle_beta   90.00
_cell.angle_gamma   90.00
#
_symmetry.space_group_name_H-M   'P 1'
#
loop_
_entity.id
_entity.type
_entity.pdbx_description
1 polymer ?
#
loop_
_entity_poly.entity_id
_entity_poly.type
_entity_poly.pdbx_seq_one_letter_code
_entity_poly.pdbx_strand_id
1 'polypeptide(L)'
;MPLLPRRRPGTGLNGHNEQTFADHLYTAGTPDPDLLIRTSGEMRISNFLLWQISYAELVVTEQFWPDFGRRSSAPHLSYLPAATGVSEKFDPDQAD
;
A
#
# COMPACT_ATOMS: atom_id res chain seq x y z
N MET A 1 -41.17 -2.85 37.96
CA MET A 1 -40.87 -3.49 36.65
C MET A 1 -40.24 -2.43 35.76
N PRO A 2 -38.93 -2.47 35.46
CA PRO A 2 -38.29 -1.42 34.66
C PRO A 2 -38.51 -1.70 33.15
N LEU A 3 -38.88 -0.64 32.42
CA LEU A 3 -39.11 -0.67 30.98
C LEU A 3 -37.77 -0.84 30.25
N LEU A 4 -37.65 -1.87 29.40
CA LEU A 4 -36.49 -2.05 28.52
C LEU A 4 -36.38 -0.87 27.53
N PRO A 5 -35.16 -0.38 27.23
CA PRO A 5 -34.97 0.69 26.25
C PRO A 5 -35.38 0.20 24.86
N ARG A 6 -36.19 1.01 24.15
CA ARG A 6 -36.61 0.75 22.77
C ARG A 6 -35.37 0.60 21.87
N ARG A 7 -35.26 -0.55 21.20
CA ARG A 7 -34.31 -0.80 20.11
C ARG A 7 -34.35 0.39 19.15
N ARG A 8 -33.20 1.07 18.93
CA ARG A 8 -33.12 2.09 17.88
C ARG A 8 -33.47 1.44 16.54
N PRO A 9 -34.30 2.08 15.70
CA PRO A 9 -34.58 1.57 14.36
C PRO A 9 -33.24 1.44 13.62
N GLY A 10 -32.98 0.24 13.11
CA GLY A 10 -31.75 -0.11 12.40
C GLY A 10 -31.58 0.83 11.22
N THR A 11 -30.58 1.70 11.29
CA THR A 11 -30.13 2.51 10.16
C THR A 11 -29.71 1.54 9.05
N GLY A 12 -30.40 1.58 7.91
CA GLY A 12 -30.09 0.72 6.78
C GLY A 12 -28.66 0.96 6.30
N LEU A 13 -27.81 -0.06 6.37
CA LEU A 13 -26.38 -0.02 5.99
C LEU A 13 -26.18 -0.05 4.46
N ASN A 14 -27.16 0.40 3.69
CA ASN A 14 -27.29 0.11 2.26
C ASN A 14 -26.50 1.07 1.36
N GLY A 15 -25.39 1.64 1.85
CA GLY A 15 -24.60 2.64 1.13
C GLY A 15 -23.09 2.59 1.38
N HIS A 16 -22.59 1.55 2.05
CA HIS A 16 -21.16 1.42 2.33
C HIS A 16 -20.59 0.31 1.44
N ASN A 17 -19.89 0.72 0.37
CA ASN A 17 -19.13 -0.18 -0.50
C ASN A 17 -17.62 0.12 -0.40
N GLU A 18 -16.80 -0.73 -1.00
CA GLU A 18 -15.34 -0.58 -1.00
C GLU A 18 -14.88 0.76 -1.57
N GLN A 19 -15.56 1.27 -2.60
CA GLN A 19 -15.28 2.58 -3.18
C GLN A 19 -15.50 3.71 -2.18
N THR A 20 -16.61 3.68 -1.43
CA THR A 20 -16.92 4.68 -0.40
C THR A 20 -15.85 4.68 0.68
N PHE A 21 -15.32 3.50 1.04
CA PHE A 21 -14.22 3.40 1.98
C PHE A 21 -12.92 3.99 1.40
N ALA A 22 -12.56 3.63 0.17
CA ALA A 22 -11.37 4.12 -0.53
C ALA A 22 -11.37 5.65 -0.69
N ASP A 23 -12.52 6.25 -1.00
CA ASP A 23 -12.71 7.69 -1.16
C ASP A 23 -12.46 8.49 0.15
N HIS A 24 -12.52 7.81 1.30
CA HIS A 24 -12.25 8.40 2.62
C HIS A 24 -10.81 8.16 3.12
N LEU A 25 -9.97 7.44 2.37
CA LEU A 25 -8.56 7.25 2.71
C LEU A 25 -7.74 8.48 2.33
N TYR A 26 -6.61 8.67 3.01
CA TYR A 26 -5.65 9.74 2.67
C TYR A 26 -5.11 9.64 1.23
N THR A 27 -5.19 8.46 0.63
CA THR A 27 -4.74 8.21 -0.75
C THR A 27 -5.86 8.39 -1.77
N ALA A 28 -7.03 8.92 -1.39
CA ALA A 28 -8.13 9.13 -2.32
C ALA A 28 -7.67 9.97 -3.52
N GLY A 29 -7.95 9.49 -4.74
CA GLY A 29 -7.50 10.12 -5.99
C GLY A 29 -6.08 9.75 -6.44
N THR A 30 -5.32 8.99 -5.64
CA THR A 30 -4.04 8.40 -6.04
C THR A 30 -4.27 6.95 -6.48
N PRO A 31 -3.68 6.50 -7.61
CA PRO A 31 -3.79 5.11 -8.03
C PRO A 31 -3.14 4.16 -7.01
N ASP A 32 -3.69 2.95 -6.88
CA ASP A 32 -3.10 1.91 -6.05
C ASP A 32 -1.71 1.51 -6.57
N PRO A 33 -0.75 1.23 -5.69
CA PRO A 33 0.59 0.83 -6.09
C PRO A 33 0.59 -0.58 -6.67
N ASP A 34 1.26 -0.76 -7.82
CA ASP A 34 1.48 -2.09 -8.40
C ASP A 34 2.58 -2.88 -7.67
N LEU A 35 3.53 -2.16 -7.04
CA LEU A 35 4.73 -2.71 -6.44
C LEU A 35 5.04 -2.02 -5.10
N LEU A 36 5.24 -2.82 -4.06
CA LEU A 36 5.77 -2.39 -2.76
C LEU A 36 7.18 -2.95 -2.57
N ILE A 37 8.18 -2.07 -2.49
CA ILE A 37 9.56 -2.44 -2.20
C ILE A 37 9.84 -2.21 -0.72
N ARG A 38 10.42 -3.20 -0.04
CA ARG A 38 10.87 -3.11 1.34
C ARG A 38 12.34 -3.44 1.48
N THR A 39 13.10 -2.52 2.06
CA THR A 39 14.54 -2.65 2.32
C THR A 39 14.85 -3.30 3.67
N SER A 40 16.13 -3.56 3.95
CA SER A 40 16.66 -4.09 5.21
C SER A 40 16.34 -5.58 5.50
N GLY A 41 15.86 -6.34 4.51
CA GLY A 41 15.68 -7.80 4.61
C GLY A 41 14.49 -8.26 5.47
N GLU A 42 13.63 -7.34 5.90
CA GLU A 42 12.54 -7.67 6.81
C GLU A 42 11.26 -8.07 6.06
N MET A 43 10.86 -9.33 6.16
CA MET A 43 9.63 -9.86 5.56
C MET A 43 8.38 -9.47 6.38
N ARG A 44 7.98 -8.20 6.32
CA ARG A 44 6.74 -7.72 6.96
C ARG A 44 6.17 -6.50 6.26
N ILE A 45 4.89 -6.24 6.47
CA ILE A 45 4.23 -5.04 5.92
C ILE A 45 4.33 -3.85 6.90
N SER A 46 4.38 -4.10 8.20
CA SER A 46 4.39 -3.05 9.24
C SER A 46 3.19 -2.10 9.18
N ASN A 47 2.02 -2.59 8.78
CA ASN A 47 0.79 -1.79 8.71
C ASN A 47 0.88 -0.59 7.74
N PHE A 48 1.70 -0.71 6.70
CA PHE A 48 1.84 0.31 5.67
C PHE A 48 0.88 0.04 4.50
N LEU A 49 0.02 1.02 4.19
CA LEU A 49 -0.89 1.03 3.03
C LEU A 49 -1.70 -0.25 2.79
N LEU A 50 -2.17 -0.90 3.87
CA LEU A 50 -2.81 -2.22 3.81
C LEU A 50 -3.94 -2.35 2.76
N TRP A 51 -4.71 -1.28 2.58
CA TRP A 51 -5.80 -1.26 1.61
C TRP A 51 -5.27 -1.21 0.18
N GLN A 52 -4.37 -0.28 -0.08
CA GLN A 52 -3.83 0.03 -1.40
C GLN A 52 -2.92 -1.10 -1.91
N ILE A 53 -2.17 -1.77 -1.03
CA ILE A 53 -1.25 -2.85 -1.44
C ILE A 53 -1.90 -4.23 -1.52
N SER A 54 -3.23 -4.32 -1.38
CA SER A 54 -3.95 -5.59 -1.33
C SER A 54 -3.72 -6.48 -2.56
N TYR A 55 -3.42 -5.87 -3.71
CA TYR A 55 -3.09 -6.55 -4.97
C TYR A 55 -1.67 -6.23 -5.48
N ALA A 56 -0.86 -5.52 -4.69
CA ALA A 56 0.50 -5.14 -5.09
C ALA A 56 1.46 -6.32 -5.01
N GLU A 57 2.46 -6.32 -5.88
CA GLU A 57 3.62 -7.22 -5.74
C GLU A 57 4.51 -6.75 -4.59
N LEU A 58 4.91 -7.66 -3.70
CA LEU A 58 5.81 -7.35 -2.59
C LEU A 58 7.23 -7.81 -2.92
N VAL A 59 8.17 -6.88 -2.95
CA VAL A 59 9.60 -7.14 -3.15
C VAL A 59 10.36 -6.75 -1.90
N VAL A 60 11.03 -7.72 -1.28
CA VAL A 60 11.88 -7.50 -0.11
C VAL A 60 13.34 -7.62 -0.52
N THR A 61 14.14 -6.61 -0.19
CA THR A 61 15.58 -6.58 -0.44
C THR A 61 16.37 -6.49 0.86
N GLU A 62 17.52 -7.17 0.91
CA GLU A 62 18.48 -7.11 2.01
C GLU A 62 19.25 -5.79 2.08
N GLN A 63 19.23 -5.00 1.00
CA GLN A 63 19.92 -3.71 0.98
C GLN A 63 19.25 -2.71 1.93
N PHE A 64 20.05 -1.91 2.63
CA PHE A 64 19.55 -0.82 3.47
C PHE A 64 19.08 0.38 2.65
N TRP A 65 18.12 1.14 3.19
CA TRP A 65 17.53 2.30 2.52
C TRP A 65 18.57 3.33 2.05
N PRO A 66 19.58 3.74 2.84
CA PRO A 66 20.57 4.72 2.39
C PRO A 66 21.42 4.28 1.20
N ASP A 67 21.51 2.96 0.97
CA ASP A 67 22.27 2.37 -0.13
C ASP A 67 21.37 2.07 -1.35
N PHE A 68 20.05 2.24 -1.22
CA PHE A 68 19.05 1.93 -2.24
C PHE A 68 18.90 3.09 -3.24
N GLY A 69 19.73 3.07 -4.29
CA GLY A 69 19.71 4.08 -5.36
C GLY A 69 19.64 3.49 -6.78
N ARG A 70 19.62 4.35 -7.81
CA ARG A 70 19.57 3.95 -9.25
C ARG A 70 20.64 2.95 -9.67
N ARG A 71 21.81 2.96 -9.01
CA ARG A 71 22.93 2.04 -9.26
C ARG A 71 22.93 0.83 -8.33
N SER A 72 21.91 0.68 -7.48
CA SER A 72 21.77 -0.51 -6.68
C SER A 72 21.70 -1.71 -7.60
N SER A 73 22.76 -2.52 -7.58
CA SER A 73 22.86 -3.79 -8.27
C SER A 73 22.07 -4.85 -7.50
N ALA A 74 20.87 -4.51 -7.02
CA ALA A 74 20.05 -5.46 -6.33
C ALA A 74 19.62 -6.50 -7.38
N PRO A 75 20.10 -7.75 -7.29
CA PRO A 75 20.01 -8.72 -8.38
C PRO A 75 18.57 -9.11 -8.74
N HIS A 76 17.57 -8.69 -7.95
CA HIS A 76 16.16 -8.94 -8.17
C HIS A 76 15.48 -7.86 -9.04
N LEU A 77 15.99 -6.62 -9.08
CA LEU A 77 15.41 -5.54 -9.90
C LEU A 77 15.63 -5.77 -11.40
N SER A 78 16.66 -6.55 -11.78
CA SER A 78 16.86 -6.98 -13.17
C SER A 78 15.88 -8.07 -13.63
N TYR A 79 15.16 -8.72 -12.72
CA TYR A 79 14.11 -9.69 -13.06
C TYR A 79 12.72 -9.07 -13.14
N LEU A 80 12.56 -7.80 -12.74
CA LEU A 80 11.31 -7.09 -12.97
C LEU A 80 11.14 -6.93 -14.49
N PRO A 81 10.02 -7.38 -15.08
CA PRO A 81 9.78 -7.21 -16.49
C PRO A 81 9.89 -5.73 -16.84
N ALA A 82 10.47 -5.40 -18.00
CA ALA A 82 10.63 -4.03 -18.50
C ALA A 82 9.30 -3.23 -18.55
N ALA A 83 8.16 -3.90 -18.36
CA ALA A 83 6.81 -3.33 -18.29
C ALA A 83 6.49 -2.60 -16.97
N THR A 84 7.27 -2.74 -15.88
CA THR A 84 6.86 -2.17 -14.59
C THR A 84 7.10 -0.66 -14.47
N GLY A 85 7.81 0.00 -15.41
CA GLY A 85 7.98 1.48 -15.40
C GLY A 85 8.65 2.05 -14.13
N VAL A 86 9.17 1.19 -13.24
CA VAL A 86 9.72 1.56 -11.92
C VAL A 86 10.91 2.50 -12.07
N SER A 87 11.73 2.31 -13.10
CA SER A 87 12.88 3.19 -13.42
C SER A 87 12.48 4.64 -13.77
N GLU A 88 11.26 4.86 -14.25
CA GLU A 88 10.77 6.19 -14.66
C GLU A 88 10.03 6.92 -13.53
N LYS A 89 9.34 6.20 -12.64
CA LYS A 89 8.53 6.78 -11.56
C LYS A 89 9.25 6.89 -10.21
N PHE A 90 10.32 6.13 -10.02
CA PHE A 90 11.12 6.18 -8.79
C PHE A 90 12.23 7.24 -8.94
N ASP A 91 12.01 8.41 -8.33
CA ASP A 91 13.02 9.44 -8.14
C ASP A 91 13.69 9.26 -6.76
N PRO A 92 14.89 8.68 -6.68
CA PRO A 92 15.56 8.44 -5.41
C PRO A 92 16.02 9.74 -4.71
N ASP A 93 16.06 10.88 -5.41
CA ASP A 93 16.40 12.18 -4.80
C ASP A 93 15.19 12.82 -4.08
N GLN A 94 13.99 12.25 -4.22
CA GLN A 94 12.77 12.62 -3.49
C GLN A 94 12.37 11.60 -2.41
N ALA A 95 13.22 10.61 -2.16
CA ALA A 95 13.09 9.74 -1.01
C ALA A 95 13.63 10.48 0.23
N ASP A 96 12.73 11.09 1.00
CA ASP A 96 13.02 11.66 2.33
C ASP A 96 13.65 10.63 3.29
#